data_AF-A0A938HQI3-F1
#
_entry.id   AF-A0A938HQI3-F1
#
_cell.length_a   1.000
_cell.length_b   1.000
_cell.length_c   1.000
_cell.angle_alpha   90.00
_cell.angle_beta   90.00
_cell.angle_gamma   90.00
#
_symmetry.space_group_name_H-M   'P 1'
#
loop_
_entity.id
_entity.type
_entity.pdbx_description
1 polymer ?
#
loop_
_entity_poly.entity_id
_entity_poly.type
_entity_poly.pdbx_seq_one_letter_code
_entity_poly.pdbx_strand_id
1 'polypeptide(L)'
;MTQYPPTLTQFILQAEQEHPEATGDFTALMNAIALAGKLISRETNRAGLVDILGNTGRTNISGDEIQKLDQWSNDTMIRALAPTGLVCAMASEEMADPITVTRHHGQGRYAVLFDPVDGSSNIDVGAPIGTIFSIYRRVTHAGPGGIEDLVQPGRNQVAAGYISYGSSTMFVYTTGRGVHCFTLDPSLGEFILSVKQMRFPEPARIYSVNEG
;
A
#
# COMPACT_ATOMS: atom_id res chain seq x y z
N MET A 1 -28.25 -19.76 -4.33
CA MET A 1 -27.01 -19.84 -3.54
C MET A 1 -26.51 -18.41 -3.39
N THR A 2 -26.47 -17.88 -2.18
CA THR A 2 -25.83 -16.59 -1.88
C THR A 2 -24.34 -16.76 -2.15
N GLN A 3 -23.85 -16.17 -3.25
CA GLN A 3 -22.45 -16.23 -3.60
C GLN A 3 -21.67 -15.40 -2.57
N TYR A 4 -20.67 -16.00 -1.93
CA TYR A 4 -19.79 -15.28 -1.02
C TYR A 4 -19.08 -14.15 -1.79
N PRO A 5 -18.95 -12.93 -1.23
CA PRO A 5 -18.20 -11.88 -1.90
C PRO A 5 -16.76 -12.33 -2.16
N PRO A 6 -16.16 -11.95 -3.30
CA PRO A 6 -14.82 -12.41 -3.66
C PRO A 6 -13.76 -11.82 -2.73
N THR A 7 -12.69 -12.57 -2.49
CA THR A 7 -11.47 -12.01 -1.89
C THR A 7 -10.77 -11.05 -2.84
N LEU A 8 -9.84 -10.23 -2.33
CA LEU A 8 -8.98 -9.36 -3.13
C LEU A 8 -8.30 -10.14 -4.26
N THR A 9 -7.68 -11.28 -3.94
CA THR A 9 -7.00 -12.12 -4.92
C THR A 9 -7.97 -12.65 -5.98
N GLN A 10 -9.15 -13.15 -5.58
CA GLN A 10 -10.16 -13.64 -6.52
C GLN A 10 -10.67 -12.53 -7.44
N PHE A 11 -10.90 -11.33 -6.89
CA PHE A 11 -11.38 -10.18 -7.65
C PHE A 11 -10.36 -9.74 -8.70
N ILE A 12 -9.07 -9.68 -8.36
CA ILE A 12 -8.02 -9.32 -9.30
C ILE A 12 -7.86 -10.42 -10.36
N LEU A 13 -7.82 -11.70 -9.98
CA LEU A 13 -7.71 -12.81 -10.92
C LEU A 13 -8.87 -12.88 -11.92
N GLN A 14 -10.10 -12.57 -11.48
CA GLN A 14 -11.25 -12.49 -12.38
C GLN A 14 -11.09 -11.38 -13.41
N ALA A 15 -10.64 -10.20 -13.00
CA ALA A 15 -10.34 -9.12 -13.93
C ALA A 15 -9.16 -9.47 -14.86
N GLU A 16 -8.18 -10.23 -14.37
CA GLU A 16 -7.03 -10.68 -15.14
C GLU A 16 -7.42 -11.61 -16.30
N GLN A 17 -8.41 -12.48 -16.10
CA GLN A 17 -8.91 -13.38 -17.14
C GLN A 17 -9.53 -12.63 -18.35
N GLU A 18 -9.91 -11.37 -18.17
CA GLU A 18 -10.40 -10.50 -19.24
C GLU A 18 -9.26 -9.93 -20.10
N HIS A 19 -8.00 -10.17 -19.73
CA HIS A 19 -6.79 -9.62 -20.34
C HIS A 19 -5.81 -10.73 -20.78
N PRO A 20 -5.82 -11.13 -22.06
CA PRO A 20 -4.95 -12.21 -22.59
C PRO A 20 -3.45 -12.00 -22.39
N GLU A 21 -3.02 -10.74 -22.29
CA GLU A 21 -1.64 -10.31 -22.08
C GLU A 21 -1.18 -10.35 -20.61
N ALA A 22 -2.07 -10.66 -19.67
CA ALA A 22 -1.75 -10.64 -18.26
C ALA A 22 -0.90 -11.85 -17.82
N THR A 23 0.12 -11.57 -17.02
CA THR A 23 1.17 -12.54 -16.63
C THR A 23 1.03 -13.06 -15.19
N GLY A 24 0.08 -12.56 -14.41
CA GLY A 24 -0.04 -12.79 -12.96
C GLY A 24 0.77 -11.81 -12.11
N ASP A 25 1.68 -11.04 -12.71
CA ASP A 25 2.61 -10.17 -11.98
C ASP A 25 1.85 -9.13 -11.12
N PHE A 26 0.82 -8.50 -11.67
CA PHE A 26 0.04 -7.51 -10.94
C PHE A 26 -0.67 -8.13 -9.73
N THR A 27 -1.24 -9.33 -9.90
CA THR A 27 -1.91 -10.08 -8.82
C THR A 27 -0.92 -10.40 -7.70
N ALA A 28 0.28 -10.88 -8.03
CA ALA A 28 1.32 -11.17 -7.05
C ALA A 28 1.79 -9.90 -6.30
N LEU A 29 1.95 -8.79 -7.02
CA LEU A 29 2.32 -7.50 -6.43
C LEU A 29 1.25 -7.00 -5.43
N MET A 30 -0.02 -7.02 -5.82
CA MET A 30 -1.12 -6.59 -4.96
C MET A 30 -1.27 -7.50 -3.73
N ASN A 31 -1.05 -8.81 -3.87
CA ASN A 31 -1.04 -9.73 -2.74
C ASN A 31 0.13 -9.46 -1.78
N ALA A 32 1.29 -9.03 -2.28
CA ALA A 32 2.42 -8.63 -1.43
C ALA A 32 2.08 -7.37 -0.61
N ILE A 33 1.45 -6.36 -1.22
CA ILE A 33 0.96 -5.16 -0.52
C ILE A 33 -0.10 -5.55 0.52
N ALA A 34 -1.03 -6.44 0.16
CA ALA A 34 -2.06 -6.93 1.09
C ALA A 34 -1.46 -7.71 2.27
N LEU A 35 -0.41 -8.50 2.06
CA LEU A 35 0.33 -9.16 3.13
C LEU A 35 0.97 -8.14 4.07
N ALA A 36 1.66 -7.13 3.53
CA ALA A 36 2.25 -6.06 4.34
C ALA A 36 1.18 -5.34 5.16
N GLY A 37 0.04 -4.99 4.56
CA GLY A 37 -1.08 -4.36 5.26
C GLY A 37 -1.68 -5.22 6.37
N LYS A 38 -1.77 -6.55 6.18
CA LYS A 38 -2.21 -7.48 7.24
C LYS A 38 -1.22 -7.50 8.41
N LEU A 39 0.08 -7.48 8.12
CA LEU A 39 1.13 -7.45 9.14
C LEU A 39 1.10 -6.13 9.91
N ILE A 40 0.99 -5.00 9.23
CA ILE A 40 0.86 -3.66 9.85
C ILE A 40 -0.40 -3.57 10.69
N SER A 41 -1.56 -3.95 10.14
CA SER A 41 -2.82 -4.02 10.90
C SER A 41 -2.69 -4.83 12.19
N ARG A 42 -2.01 -5.97 12.16
CA ARG A 42 -1.78 -6.80 13.36
C ARG A 42 -0.97 -6.07 14.42
N GLU A 43 0.09 -5.36 14.03
CA GLU A 43 0.94 -4.62 14.97
C GLU A 43 0.23 -3.37 15.48
N THR A 44 -0.42 -2.58 14.62
CA THR A 44 -1.22 -1.41 15.02
C THR A 44 -2.29 -1.78 16.04
N ASN A 45 -3.02 -2.88 15.84
CA ASN A 45 -4.04 -3.35 16.77
C ASN A 45 -3.48 -3.83 18.13
N ARG A 46 -2.17 -3.98 18.23
CA ARG A 46 -1.48 -4.41 19.45
C ARG A 46 -0.52 -3.35 19.98
N ALA A 47 -0.49 -2.14 19.41
CA ALA A 47 0.55 -1.16 19.69
C ALA A 47 0.69 -0.86 21.19
N GLY A 48 -0.41 -0.76 21.94
CA GLY A 48 -0.38 -0.58 23.40
C GLY A 48 0.14 -1.77 24.24
N LEU A 49 0.38 -2.93 23.61
CA LEU A 49 0.80 -4.19 24.26
C LEU A 49 2.22 -4.64 23.84
N VAL A 50 2.79 -4.02 22.81
CA VAL A 50 4.12 -4.35 22.28
C VAL A 50 4.99 -3.10 22.25
N ASP A 51 6.31 -3.24 22.39
CA ASP A 51 7.26 -2.10 22.41
C ASP A 51 7.52 -1.53 21.01
N ILE A 52 6.44 -1.18 20.31
CA ILE A 52 6.45 -0.54 18.98
C ILE A 52 5.94 0.91 19.02
N LEU A 53 5.55 1.38 20.21
CA LEU A 53 5.14 2.75 20.46
C LEU A 53 6.34 3.60 20.91
N GLY A 54 6.26 4.89 20.60
CA GLY A 54 7.25 5.89 20.99
C GLY A 54 8.37 6.11 19.98
N ASN A 55 9.14 7.17 20.26
CA ASN A 55 10.12 7.73 19.34
C ASN A 55 11.36 6.83 19.22
N THR A 56 11.91 6.76 18.02
CA THR A 56 13.23 6.17 17.77
C THR A 56 14.38 7.13 18.13
N GLY A 57 14.07 8.40 18.44
CA GLY A 57 15.05 9.46 18.64
C GLY A 57 15.68 9.98 17.35
N ARG A 58 15.11 9.63 16.18
CA ARG A 58 15.54 10.06 14.86
C ARG A 58 14.46 10.92 14.21
N THR A 59 14.86 11.75 13.27
CA THR A 59 13.97 12.62 12.48
C THR A 59 14.06 12.21 11.01
N ASN A 60 12.93 12.15 10.29
CA ASN A 60 12.90 11.84 8.87
C ASN A 60 13.32 13.07 8.03
N ILE A 61 13.36 12.90 6.69
CA ILE A 61 13.70 14.00 5.76
C ILE A 61 12.62 15.09 5.69
N SER A 62 11.39 14.78 6.07
CA SER A 62 10.24 15.68 6.16
C SER A 62 10.29 16.56 7.42
N GLY A 63 11.10 16.18 8.42
CA GLY A 63 11.27 16.91 9.68
C GLY A 63 10.47 16.32 10.86
N ASP A 64 9.80 15.18 10.66
CA ASP A 64 8.97 14.52 11.67
C ASP A 64 9.78 13.52 12.51
N GLU A 65 9.41 13.36 13.77
CA GLU A 65 10.01 12.35 14.66
C GLU A 65 9.59 10.94 14.23
N ILE A 66 10.55 10.08 13.93
CA ILE A 66 10.29 8.71 13.45
C ILE A 66 9.82 7.86 14.62
N GLN A 67 8.60 7.32 14.52
CA GLN A 67 8.12 6.34 15.48
C GLN A 67 8.62 4.94 15.13
N LYS A 68 8.71 4.06 16.14
CA LYS A 68 9.15 2.67 15.93
C LYS A 68 8.24 1.92 14.95
N LEU A 69 6.93 2.21 14.96
CA LEU A 69 5.97 1.62 14.02
C LEU A 69 6.25 2.04 12.57
N ASP A 70 6.66 3.28 12.33
CA ASP A 70 6.95 3.80 10.99
C ASP A 70 8.12 3.04 10.36
N GLN A 71 9.23 2.93 11.10
CA GLN A 71 10.40 2.17 10.66
C GLN A 71 10.06 0.69 10.43
N TRP A 72 9.28 0.08 11.34
CA TRP A 72 8.88 -1.32 11.21
C TRP A 72 7.96 -1.56 10.01
N SER A 73 7.04 -0.63 9.75
CA SER A 73 6.10 -0.71 8.63
C SER A 73 6.81 -0.48 7.29
N ASN A 74 7.78 0.44 7.24
CA ASN A 74 8.68 0.61 6.11
C ASN A 74 9.45 -0.68 5.78
N ASP A 75 10.10 -1.27 6.77
CA ASP A 75 10.80 -2.55 6.64
C ASP A 75 9.86 -3.67 6.16
N THR A 76 8.63 -3.69 6.68
CA THR A 76 7.61 -4.68 6.31
C THR A 76 7.19 -4.55 4.85
N MET A 77 6.97 -3.33 4.36
CA MET A 77 6.69 -3.06 2.95
C MET A 77 7.84 -3.52 2.05
N ILE A 78 9.07 -3.16 2.40
CA ILE A 78 10.27 -3.56 1.64
C ILE A 78 10.42 -5.08 1.60
N ARG A 79 10.26 -5.76 2.76
CA ARG A 79 10.39 -7.22 2.87
C ARG A 79 9.27 -7.97 2.16
N ALA A 80 8.08 -7.38 2.01
CA ALA A 80 7.00 -7.96 1.23
C ALA A 80 7.23 -7.78 -0.27
N LEU A 81 7.71 -6.60 -0.70
CA LEU A 81 7.82 -6.23 -2.11
C LEU A 81 9.11 -6.73 -2.77
N ALA A 82 10.27 -6.58 -2.12
CA ALA A 82 11.57 -6.88 -2.73
C ALA A 82 11.73 -8.35 -3.18
N PRO A 83 11.29 -9.37 -2.40
CA PRO A 83 11.42 -10.77 -2.80
C PRO A 83 10.51 -11.18 -3.97
N THR A 84 9.52 -10.36 -4.35
CA THR A 84 8.65 -10.67 -5.50
C THR A 84 9.42 -10.69 -6.82
N GLY A 85 10.53 -9.94 -6.91
CA GLY A 85 11.26 -9.72 -8.16
C GLY A 85 10.52 -8.85 -9.19
N LEU A 86 9.31 -8.37 -8.85
CA LEU A 86 8.44 -7.60 -9.76
C LEU A 86 8.70 -6.10 -9.71
N VAL A 87 9.39 -5.62 -8.67
CA VAL A 87 9.66 -4.21 -8.43
C VAL A 87 11.11 -3.88 -8.79
N CYS A 88 11.33 -2.91 -9.68
CA CYS A 88 12.67 -2.45 -10.04
C CYS A 88 13.20 -1.40 -9.05
N ALA A 89 12.34 -0.46 -8.67
CA ALA A 89 12.67 0.62 -7.75
C ALA A 89 11.51 0.87 -6.78
N MET A 90 11.84 1.26 -5.55
CA MET A 90 10.86 1.72 -4.57
C MET A 90 11.24 3.10 -4.03
N ALA A 91 10.24 3.87 -3.62
CA ALA A 91 10.41 5.06 -2.81
C ALA A 91 9.50 4.97 -1.58
N SER A 92 10.02 5.36 -0.43
CA SER A 92 9.29 5.41 0.83
C SER A 92 9.37 6.81 1.39
N GLU A 93 8.32 7.29 2.04
CA GLU A 93 8.35 8.52 2.84
C GLU A 93 9.52 8.49 3.86
N GLU A 94 9.76 7.31 4.44
CA GLU A 94 10.76 7.09 5.50
C GLU A 94 12.23 7.03 5.01
N MET A 95 12.47 7.16 3.70
CA MET A 95 13.80 6.98 3.11
C MET A 95 14.18 8.13 2.17
N ALA A 96 15.36 8.71 2.41
CA ALA A 96 15.90 9.80 1.60
C ALA A 96 16.22 9.38 0.17
N ASP A 97 16.77 8.17 0.01
CA ASP A 97 17.24 7.65 -1.26
C ASP A 97 16.30 6.54 -1.79
N PRO A 98 16.14 6.43 -3.12
CA PRO A 98 15.45 5.31 -3.75
C PRO A 98 16.00 3.95 -3.32
N ILE A 99 15.10 3.00 -3.11
CA ILE A 99 15.45 1.62 -2.74
C ILE A 99 15.51 0.80 -4.04
N THR A 100 16.71 0.32 -4.38
CA THR A 100 16.92 -0.52 -5.56
C THR A 100 16.94 -2.01 -5.21
N VAL A 101 16.21 -2.83 -5.96
CA VAL A 101 16.12 -4.27 -5.71
C VAL A 101 17.21 -5.01 -6.47
N THR A 102 18.30 -5.36 -5.78
CA THR A 102 19.49 -5.96 -6.40
C THR A 102 19.37 -7.46 -6.70
N ARG A 103 18.51 -8.20 -5.96
CA ARG A 103 18.50 -9.67 -5.97
C ARG A 103 18.01 -10.35 -7.26
N HIS A 104 17.37 -9.63 -8.18
CA HIS A 104 16.81 -10.20 -9.42
C HIS A 104 17.29 -9.52 -10.71
N HIS A 105 18.50 -8.93 -10.71
CA HIS A 105 19.10 -8.30 -11.90
C HIS A 105 18.22 -7.23 -12.55
N GLY A 106 17.41 -6.50 -11.77
CA GLY A 106 16.69 -5.35 -12.30
C GLY A 106 15.74 -5.71 -13.43
N GLN A 107 14.93 -6.75 -13.29
CA GLN A 107 13.90 -7.10 -14.29
C GLN A 107 12.48 -6.75 -13.85
N GLY A 108 12.32 -6.17 -12.65
CA GLY A 108 11.03 -5.72 -12.16
C GLY A 108 10.34 -4.83 -13.20
N ARG A 109 9.05 -5.06 -13.42
CA ARG A 109 8.23 -4.32 -14.38
C ARG A 109 7.54 -3.12 -13.76
N TYR A 110 7.63 -2.98 -12.44
CA TYR A 110 6.94 -1.97 -11.67
C TYR A 110 7.91 -1.14 -10.83
N ALA A 111 7.55 0.12 -10.63
CA ALA A 111 8.10 0.96 -9.56
C ALA A 111 6.98 1.20 -8.54
N VAL A 112 7.30 1.14 -7.25
CA VAL A 112 6.32 1.27 -6.17
C VAL A 112 6.73 2.37 -5.20
N LEU A 113 5.89 3.38 -5.06
CA LEU A 113 6.05 4.41 -4.05
C LEU A 113 5.05 4.13 -2.94
N PHE A 114 5.44 4.33 -1.69
CA PHE A 114 4.54 4.13 -0.57
C PHE A 114 4.82 5.09 0.59
N ASP A 115 3.76 5.41 1.32
CA ASP A 115 3.82 5.92 2.67
C ASP A 115 3.43 4.74 3.59
N PRO A 116 4.38 4.19 4.37
CA PRO A 116 4.11 3.00 5.17
C PRO A 116 3.09 3.27 6.28
N VAL A 117 3.09 4.48 6.86
CA VAL A 117 2.21 4.89 7.96
C VAL A 117 1.84 6.38 7.86
N ASP A 118 0.81 6.67 7.07
CA ASP A 118 0.19 7.98 7.02
C ASP A 118 -0.54 8.28 8.34
N GLY A 119 -0.35 9.49 8.85
CA GLY A 119 -0.92 9.94 10.12
C GLY A 119 -0.20 9.37 11.34
N SER A 120 1.10 9.09 11.28
CA SER A 120 1.89 8.56 12.41
C SER A 120 1.68 9.33 13.73
N SER A 121 1.49 10.65 13.68
CA SER A 121 1.15 11.48 14.86
C SER A 121 -0.11 11.02 15.62
N ASN A 122 -0.99 10.25 14.99
CA ASN A 122 -2.21 9.69 15.57
C ASN A 122 -2.02 8.33 16.27
N ILE A 123 -0.85 7.72 16.18
CA ILE A 123 -0.55 6.38 16.72
C ILE A 123 -0.81 6.34 18.24
N ASP A 124 -0.24 7.28 19.00
CA ASP A 124 -0.29 7.27 20.47
C ASP A 124 -1.70 7.54 21.03
N VAL A 125 -2.57 8.18 20.25
CA VAL A 125 -3.95 8.49 20.63
C VAL A 125 -4.95 7.46 20.11
N GLY A 126 -4.49 6.43 19.41
CA GLY A 126 -5.34 5.38 18.84
C GLY A 126 -6.32 5.88 17.77
N ALA A 127 -5.99 6.99 17.10
CA ALA A 127 -6.77 7.48 15.97
C ALA A 127 -6.41 6.71 14.68
N PRO A 128 -7.30 6.69 13.67
CA PRO A 128 -7.05 5.94 12.44
C PRO A 128 -5.78 6.43 11.72
N ILE A 129 -4.97 5.47 11.30
CA ILE A 129 -3.77 5.65 10.47
C ILE A 129 -3.92 4.84 9.19
N GLY A 130 -2.97 4.95 8.25
CA GLY A 130 -3.05 4.20 6.99
C GLY A 130 -1.72 3.92 6.33
N THR A 131 -1.73 3.09 5.29
CA THR A 131 -0.62 2.94 4.35
C THR A 131 -1.08 3.43 2.99
N ILE A 132 -0.31 4.26 2.31
CA ILE A 132 -0.62 4.73 0.94
C ILE A 132 0.36 4.06 -0.01
N PHE A 133 -0.10 3.68 -1.21
CA PHE A 133 0.79 3.15 -2.24
C PHE A 133 0.40 3.63 -3.63
N SER A 134 1.43 3.76 -4.47
CA SER A 134 1.35 4.15 -5.87
C SER A 134 2.21 3.22 -6.71
N ILE A 135 1.67 2.72 -7.82
CA ILE A 135 2.32 1.73 -8.68
C ILE A 135 2.44 2.31 -10.10
N TYR A 136 3.66 2.34 -10.60
CA TYR A 136 3.98 2.72 -11.97
C TYR A 136 4.52 1.53 -12.75
N ARG A 137 4.38 1.58 -14.08
CA ARG A 137 5.18 0.74 -14.97
C ARG A 137 6.58 1.33 -15.07
N ARG A 138 7.57 0.44 -15.11
CA ARG A 138 8.95 0.79 -15.39
C ARG A 138 9.09 1.46 -16.77
N VAL A 139 9.90 2.50 -16.86
CA VAL A 139 10.25 3.20 -18.09
C VAL A 139 11.69 2.98 -18.52
N THR A 140 12.60 2.66 -17.60
CA THR A 140 13.99 2.33 -17.93
C THR A 140 14.06 1.01 -18.69
N HIS A 141 14.90 0.95 -19.73
CA HIS A 141 14.94 -0.21 -20.65
C HIS A 141 15.79 -1.39 -20.14
N ALA A 142 16.77 -1.14 -19.26
CA ALA A 142 17.69 -2.16 -18.76
C ALA A 142 18.28 -1.76 -17.39
N GLY A 143 18.95 -2.72 -16.73
CA GLY A 143 19.62 -2.49 -15.44
C GLY A 143 18.69 -2.50 -14.22
N PRO A 144 19.15 -2.07 -13.04
CA PRO A 144 18.40 -2.19 -11.76
C PRO A 144 17.11 -1.36 -11.67
N GLY A 145 16.79 -0.53 -12.67
CA GLY A 145 15.82 0.55 -12.52
C GLY A 145 16.50 1.82 -12.01
N GLY A 146 15.82 2.95 -12.14
CA GLY A 146 16.37 4.27 -11.79
C GLY A 146 15.33 5.22 -11.21
N ILE A 147 15.78 6.42 -10.85
CA ILE A 147 14.90 7.48 -10.32
C ILE A 147 13.82 7.88 -11.34
N GLU A 148 14.09 7.71 -12.63
CA GLU A 148 13.17 7.95 -13.74
C GLU A 148 11.94 7.04 -13.67
N ASP A 149 12.08 5.84 -13.09
CA ASP A 149 10.97 4.93 -12.86
C ASP A 149 10.04 5.40 -11.74
N LEU A 150 10.54 6.22 -10.82
CA LEU A 150 9.80 6.75 -9.66
C LEU A 150 9.22 8.14 -9.92
N VAL A 151 9.94 8.99 -10.68
CA VAL A 151 9.57 10.39 -10.95
C VAL A 151 8.77 10.48 -12.25
N GLN A 152 7.57 9.88 -12.24
CA GLN A 152 6.64 9.92 -13.35
C GLN A 152 5.42 10.80 -13.03
N PRO A 153 4.78 11.43 -14.03
CA PRO A 153 3.52 12.15 -13.82
C PRO A 153 2.44 11.25 -13.23
N GLY A 154 1.66 11.74 -12.26
CA GLY A 154 0.62 10.96 -11.57
C GLY A 154 -0.42 10.29 -12.48
N ARG A 155 -0.67 10.84 -13.67
CA ARG A 155 -1.53 10.21 -14.70
C ARG A 155 -0.99 8.90 -15.29
N ASN A 156 0.29 8.58 -15.04
CA ASN A 156 0.94 7.35 -15.49
C ASN A 156 0.84 6.21 -14.46
N GLN A 157 0.20 6.44 -13.32
CA GLN A 157 -0.05 5.37 -12.34
C GLN A 157 -0.91 4.27 -12.97
N VAL A 158 -0.47 3.02 -12.83
CA VAL A 158 -1.24 1.85 -13.27
C VAL A 158 -2.12 1.28 -12.16
N ALA A 159 -1.77 1.55 -10.91
CA ALA A 159 -2.64 1.37 -9.77
C ALA A 159 -2.24 2.31 -8.64
N ALA A 160 -3.20 2.63 -7.79
CA ALA A 160 -2.98 3.38 -6.56
C ALA A 160 -4.02 2.97 -5.53
N GLY A 161 -3.70 3.14 -4.26
CA GLY A 161 -4.61 2.80 -3.19
C GLY A 161 -4.06 3.15 -1.83
N TYR A 162 -4.85 2.79 -0.82
CA TYR A 162 -4.47 2.91 0.57
C TYR A 162 -5.07 1.76 1.38
N ILE A 163 -4.48 1.52 2.54
CA ILE A 163 -5.01 0.61 3.56
C ILE A 163 -5.29 1.46 4.79
N SER A 164 -6.53 1.50 5.24
CA SER A 164 -6.92 2.24 6.45
C SER A 164 -6.97 1.29 7.63
N TYR A 165 -6.28 1.65 8.71
CA TYR A 165 -6.23 0.95 9.99
C TYR A 165 -7.08 1.69 11.02
N GLY A 166 -8.41 1.61 10.86
CA GLY A 166 -9.38 2.19 11.78
C GLY A 166 -10.09 1.13 12.61
N SER A 167 -11.37 1.37 12.91
CA SER A 167 -12.25 0.38 13.58
C SER A 167 -12.36 -0.95 12.83
N SER A 168 -12.12 -0.94 11.52
CA SER A 168 -11.85 -2.10 10.69
C SER A 168 -10.69 -1.79 9.75
N THR A 169 -9.97 -2.82 9.31
CA THR A 169 -8.93 -2.65 8.31
C THR A 169 -9.52 -2.74 6.91
N MET A 170 -9.36 -1.68 6.10
CA MET A 170 -9.91 -1.60 4.75
C MET A 170 -8.81 -1.38 3.73
N PHE A 171 -8.76 -2.22 2.70
CA PHE A 171 -7.90 -2.08 1.53
C PHE A 171 -8.71 -1.45 0.40
N VAL A 172 -8.31 -0.25 -0.04
CA VAL A 172 -8.99 0.50 -1.10
C VAL A 172 -8.02 0.74 -2.24
N TYR A 173 -8.40 0.39 -3.48
CA TYR A 173 -7.55 0.65 -4.63
C TYR A 173 -8.31 0.88 -5.93
N THR A 174 -7.58 1.40 -6.92
CA THR A 174 -8.03 1.61 -8.31
C THR A 174 -6.92 1.23 -9.28
N THR A 175 -7.33 0.76 -10.47
CA THR A 175 -6.48 0.59 -11.67
C THR A 175 -6.94 1.50 -12.82
N GLY A 176 -7.72 2.55 -12.50
CA GLY A 176 -8.42 3.40 -13.47
C GLY A 176 -9.81 2.90 -13.87
N ARG A 177 -10.21 1.69 -13.45
CA ARG A 177 -11.53 1.09 -13.72
C ARG A 177 -12.42 1.04 -12.47
N GLY A 178 -12.64 2.23 -11.89
CA GLY A 178 -13.38 2.39 -10.64
C GLY A 178 -12.52 2.12 -9.40
N VAL A 179 -13.09 2.46 -8.24
CA VAL A 179 -12.46 2.31 -6.92
C VAL A 179 -13.17 1.20 -6.17
N HIS A 180 -12.44 0.28 -5.55
CA HIS A 180 -13.01 -0.86 -4.85
C HIS A 180 -12.45 -0.93 -3.44
N CYS A 181 -13.30 -1.24 -2.47
CA CYS A 181 -12.96 -1.40 -1.06
C CYS A 181 -13.15 -2.85 -0.62
N PHE A 182 -12.15 -3.36 0.09
CA PHE A 182 -12.15 -4.67 0.68
C PHE A 182 -11.93 -4.53 2.18
N THR A 183 -12.74 -5.21 2.98
CA THR A 183 -12.59 -5.21 4.43
C THR A 183 -11.88 -6.49 4.85
N LEU A 184 -10.87 -6.38 5.72
CA LEU A 184 -10.17 -7.52 6.29
C LEU A 184 -11.13 -8.27 7.23
N ASP A 185 -11.32 -9.56 6.98
CA ASP A 185 -11.87 -10.49 7.97
C ASP A 185 -10.71 -11.10 8.75
N PRO A 186 -10.50 -10.74 10.04
CA PRO A 186 -9.39 -11.25 10.82
C PRO A 186 -9.48 -12.75 11.10
N SER A 187 -10.69 -13.34 11.07
CA SER A 187 -10.89 -14.77 11.32
C SER A 187 -10.44 -15.63 10.13
N LEU A 188 -10.54 -15.08 8.93
CA LEU A 188 -10.09 -15.72 7.68
C LEU A 188 -8.69 -15.28 7.27
N GLY A 189 -8.24 -14.10 7.71
CA GLY A 189 -7.00 -13.48 7.27
C GLY A 189 -7.07 -12.97 5.82
N GLU A 190 -8.27 -12.67 5.33
CA GLU A 190 -8.54 -12.31 3.93
C GLU A 190 -9.24 -10.96 3.79
N PHE A 191 -8.87 -10.21 2.76
CA PHE A 191 -9.57 -8.99 2.35
C PHE A 191 -10.76 -9.37 1.47
N ILE A 192 -11.98 -9.08 1.92
CA ILE A 192 -13.24 -9.44 1.26
C ILE A 192 -13.88 -8.20 0.66
N LEU A 193 -14.34 -8.26 -0.58
CA LEU A 193 -14.98 -7.13 -1.26
C LEU A 193 -16.20 -6.65 -0.47
N SER A 194 -16.15 -5.41 0.02
CA SER A 194 -17.22 -4.79 0.80
C SER A 194 -17.93 -3.68 0.02
N VAL A 195 -17.21 -2.91 -0.81
CA VAL A 195 -17.81 -1.91 -1.69
C VAL A 195 -17.18 -1.97 -3.08
N LYS A 196 -17.99 -2.24 -4.09
CA LYS A 196 -17.58 -2.23 -5.51
C LYS A 196 -17.89 -0.87 -6.12
N GLN A 197 -16.96 -0.33 -6.92
CA GLN A 197 -17.14 0.94 -7.65
C GLN A 197 -17.58 2.12 -6.77
N MET A 198 -16.84 2.41 -5.71
CA MET A 198 -17.05 3.58 -4.86
C MET A 198 -17.15 4.88 -5.68
N ARG A 199 -18.04 5.76 -5.24
CA ARG A 199 -18.30 7.10 -5.77
C ARG A 199 -18.52 8.05 -4.62
N PHE A 200 -18.17 9.32 -4.83
CA PHE A 200 -18.57 10.37 -3.89
C PHE A 200 -20.10 10.55 -3.94
N PRO A 201 -20.74 10.82 -2.79
CA PRO A 201 -22.14 11.21 -2.77
C PRO A 201 -22.30 12.60 -3.39
N GLU A 202 -23.41 12.81 -4.08
CA GLU A 202 -23.82 14.12 -4.59
C GLU A 202 -25.13 14.55 -3.89
N PRO A 203 -25.17 15.71 -3.21
CA PRO A 203 -24.09 16.68 -2.99
C PRO A 203 -23.12 16.30 -1.86
N ALA A 204 -21.89 16.78 -1.93
CA ALA A 204 -20.94 16.74 -0.81
C ALA A 204 -21.41 17.66 0.33
N ARG A 205 -21.22 17.22 1.58
CA ARG A 205 -21.75 17.92 2.79
C ARG A 205 -20.70 18.25 3.85
N ILE A 206 -19.46 17.80 3.66
CA ILE A 206 -18.39 17.88 4.66
C ILE A 206 -17.16 18.49 3.98
N TYR A 207 -16.51 19.42 4.66
CA TYR A 207 -15.15 19.87 4.34
C TYR A 207 -14.22 19.42 5.47
N SER A 208 -12.94 19.22 5.17
CA SER A 208 -11.93 18.80 6.13
C SER A 208 -10.68 19.65 5.92
N VAL A 209 -10.31 20.41 6.94
CA VAL A 209 -9.16 21.32 6.95
C VAL A 209 -8.73 21.52 8.40
N ASN A 210 -7.46 21.85 8.63
CA ASN A 210 -7.01 22.38 9.91
C ASN A 210 -7.24 23.90 9.93
N GLU A 211 -8.15 24.39 10.78
CA GLU A 211 -8.48 25.83 10.91
C GLU A 211 -7.62 26.56 11.97
N GLY A 212 -6.72 25.83 12.63
CA GLY A 212 -5.87 26.35 13.72
C GLY A 212 -4.69 27.19 13.26
#